data_AF-A0A939YN89-F1
#
_entry.id   AF-A0A939YN89-F1
#
_cell.length_a   1.000
_cell.length_b   1.000
_cell.length_c   1.000
_cell.angle_alpha   90.00
_cell.angle_beta   90.00
_cell.angle_gamma   90.00
#
_symmetry.space_group_name_H-M   'P 1'
#
loop_
_entity.id
_entity.type
_entity.pdbx_description
1 polymer ?
#
loop_
_entity_poly.entity_id
_entity_poly.type
_entity_poly.pdbx_seq_one_letter_code
_entity_poly.pdbx_strand_id
1 'polypeptide(L)'
;MNDQEMYSSIYDIVQKNAVDAGSELETSKDCFLCITASEPSRVDVLKLSEEKDNMTFLRKAYICMLKRIVDPAALESWKLSADLSPEEFQLRCVNGLKLSEEFFLTHVKLENNIYATNNPVTGAPAAAPGSSVTMPEKLMRMYRKMPDFMKKAARRVMGVR
;
A
#
# COMPACT_ATOMS: atom_id res chain seq x y z
N MET A 1 25.14 -16.75 16.73
CA MET A 1 24.47 -15.45 16.93
C MET A 1 23.60 -15.25 15.72
N ASN A 2 22.28 -15.19 15.92
CA ASN A 2 21.33 -15.00 14.84
C ASN A 2 21.44 -13.55 14.32
N ASP A 3 21.29 -13.31 13.03
CA ASP A 3 21.43 -11.97 12.44
C ASP A 3 20.47 -10.97 13.10
N GLN A 4 19.27 -11.41 13.49
CA GLN A 4 18.32 -10.59 14.25
C GLN A 4 18.82 -10.21 15.65
N GLU A 5 19.54 -11.08 16.36
CA GLU A 5 20.12 -10.76 17.67
C GLU A 5 21.22 -9.70 17.52
N MET A 6 21.99 -9.78 16.43
CA MET A 6 23.01 -8.78 16.11
C MET A 6 22.37 -7.42 15.85
N TYR A 7 21.36 -7.33 14.97
CA TYR A 7 20.67 -6.07 14.68
C TYR A 7 19.94 -5.51 15.91
N SER A 8 19.32 -6.37 16.71
CA SER A 8 18.69 -6.00 17.98
C SER A 8 19.70 -5.35 18.93
N SER A 9 20.89 -5.94 19.05
CA SER A 9 21.97 -5.42 19.89
C SER A 9 22.52 -4.09 19.38
N ILE A 10 22.67 -3.93 18.06
CA ILE A 10 23.09 -2.67 17.43
C ILE A 10 22.08 -1.56 17.75
N TYR A 11 20.78 -1.84 17.59
CA TYR A 11 19.74 -0.87 17.92
C TYR A 11 19.83 -0.43 19.39
N ASP A 12 19.98 -1.37 20.32
CA ASP A 12 20.04 -1.06 21.75
C ASP A 12 21.24 -0.17 22.11
N ILE A 13 22.40 -0.42 21.49
CA ILE A 13 23.59 0.41 21.69
C ILE A 13 23.34 1.84 21.16
N VAL A 14 22.77 1.97 19.97
CA VAL A 14 22.49 3.29 19.36
C VAL A 14 21.42 4.03 20.15
N GLN A 15 20.35 3.37 20.57
CA GLN A 15 19.30 3.95 21.40
C GLN A 15 19.87 4.46 22.72
N LYS A 16 20.73 3.67 23.39
CA LYS A 16 21.37 4.09 24.63
C LYS A 16 22.23 5.33 24.43
N ASN A 17 23.06 5.35 23.38
CA ASN A 17 23.90 6.51 23.07
C ASN A 17 23.08 7.75 22.73
N ALA A 18 21.95 7.60 22.03
CA ALA A 18 21.04 8.69 21.73
C ALA A 18 20.47 9.28 23.02
N VAL A 19 19.98 8.43 23.94
CA VAL A 19 19.45 8.84 25.24
C VAL A 19 20.52 9.53 26.08
N ASP A 20 21.75 9.01 26.11
CA ASP A 20 22.89 9.63 26.81
C ASP A 20 23.24 11.02 26.22
N ALA A 21 22.94 11.25 24.94
CA ALA A 21 23.07 12.54 24.26
C ALA A 21 21.83 13.44 24.37
N GLY A 22 20.78 13.02 25.08
CA GLY A 22 19.53 13.77 25.24
C GLY A 22 18.60 13.73 24.02
N SER A 23 18.74 12.71 23.16
CA SER A 23 17.93 12.49 21.97
C SER A 23 17.24 11.12 22.01
N GLU A 24 16.21 10.93 21.19
CA GLU A 24 15.57 9.62 20.98
C GLU A 24 15.55 9.26 19.51
N LEU A 25 15.52 7.96 19.20
CA LEU A 25 15.33 7.49 17.84
C LEU A 25 13.86 7.59 17.44
N GLU A 26 13.61 8.11 16.24
CA GLU A 26 12.24 8.27 15.70
C GLU A 26 11.58 6.92 15.35
N THR A 27 12.39 5.91 15.07
CA THR A 27 11.94 4.58 14.64
C THR A 27 12.04 3.61 15.80
N SER A 28 10.97 2.86 16.09
CA SER A 28 11.00 1.84 17.14
C SER A 28 11.87 0.65 16.76
N LYS A 29 12.38 -0.06 17.77
CA LYS A 29 13.17 -1.29 17.61
C LYS A 29 12.48 -2.32 16.71
N ASP A 30 11.18 -2.52 16.89
CA ASP A 30 10.40 -3.47 16.11
C ASP A 30 10.33 -3.08 14.63
N CYS A 31 10.23 -1.79 14.33
CA CYS A 31 10.27 -1.30 12.95
C CYS A 31 11.66 -1.48 12.34
N PHE A 32 12.72 -1.21 13.12
CA PHE A 32 14.09 -1.43 12.67
C PHE A 32 14.37 -2.91 12.34
N LEU A 33 13.96 -3.82 13.22
CA LEU A 33 14.08 -5.27 12.99
C LEU A 33 13.20 -5.74 11.83
N CYS A 34 12.06 -5.09 11.61
CA CYS A 34 11.23 -5.34 10.44
C CYS A 34 11.95 -4.95 9.14
N ILE A 35 12.66 -3.82 9.10
CA ILE A 35 13.47 -3.42 7.94
C ILE A 35 14.52 -4.50 7.63
N THR A 36 15.28 -4.94 8.64
CA THR A 36 16.37 -5.91 8.44
C THR A 36 15.91 -7.30 8.07
N ALA A 37 14.70 -7.70 8.50
CA ALA A 37 14.10 -8.98 8.16
C ALA A 37 13.27 -8.94 6.86
N SER A 38 12.93 -7.76 6.35
CA SER A 38 12.04 -7.63 5.20
C SER A 38 12.72 -8.05 3.89
N GLU A 39 12.00 -8.81 3.06
CA GLU A 39 12.47 -9.10 1.72
C GLU A 39 12.35 -7.85 0.82
N PRO A 40 13.39 -7.50 0.03
CA PRO A 40 13.39 -6.27 -0.76
C PRO A 40 12.26 -6.17 -1.79
N SER A 41 11.78 -7.29 -2.33
CA SER A 41 10.81 -7.28 -3.44
C SER A 41 9.47 -7.93 -3.11
N ARG A 42 9.26 -8.39 -1.87
CA ARG A 42 8.10 -9.19 -1.47
C ARG A 42 7.59 -8.79 -0.10
N VAL A 43 6.27 -8.85 0.06
CA VAL A 43 5.59 -8.63 1.33
C VAL A 43 4.51 -9.68 1.50
N ASP A 44 4.62 -10.46 2.56
CA ASP A 44 3.57 -11.37 3.00
C ASP A 44 2.56 -10.59 3.85
N VAL A 45 1.39 -10.30 3.26
CA VAL A 45 0.35 -9.49 3.90
C VAL A 45 -0.31 -10.25 5.06
N LEU A 46 -0.36 -11.59 4.99
CA LEU A 46 -0.92 -12.40 6.07
C LEU A 46 -0.04 -12.28 7.32
N LYS A 47 1.28 -12.44 7.18
CA LYS A 47 2.21 -12.24 8.30
C LYS A 47 2.16 -10.81 8.84
N LEU A 48 2.02 -9.82 7.97
CA LEU A 48 1.90 -8.42 8.38
C LEU A 48 0.61 -8.18 9.20
N SER A 49 -0.49 -8.86 8.86
CA SER A 49 -1.80 -8.72 9.54
C SER A 49 -1.84 -9.29 10.96
N GLU A 50 -0.83 -10.07 11.37
CA GLU A 50 -0.72 -10.57 12.74
C GLU A 50 -0.51 -9.42 13.75
N GLU A 51 0.05 -8.30 13.30
CA GLU A 51 0.25 -7.10 14.13
C GLU A 51 -1.09 -6.48 14.53
N LYS A 52 -1.39 -6.46 15.84
CA LYS A 52 -2.68 -5.98 16.35
C LYS A 52 -2.69 -4.50 16.65
N ASP A 53 -1.54 -3.87 16.84
CA ASP A 53 -1.46 -2.43 17.03
C ASP A 53 -1.52 -1.69 15.69
N ASN A 54 -2.53 -0.84 15.51
CA ASN A 54 -2.79 -0.13 14.25
C ASN A 54 -1.61 0.75 13.82
N MET A 55 -0.99 1.45 14.77
CA MET A 55 0.11 2.38 14.45
C MET A 55 1.40 1.65 14.14
N THR A 56 1.68 0.55 14.84
CA THR A 56 2.80 -0.34 14.54
C THR A 56 2.59 -1.03 13.18
N PHE A 57 1.37 -1.50 12.91
CA PHE A 57 1.00 -2.06 11.60
C PHE A 57 1.25 -1.03 10.49
N LEU A 58 0.80 0.21 10.65
CA LEU A 58 1.01 1.29 9.68
C LEU A 58 2.50 1.47 9.38
N ARG A 59 3.34 1.58 10.42
CA ARG A 59 4.78 1.78 10.26
C ARG A 59 5.43 0.60 9.54
N LYS A 60 5.10 -0.63 9.94
CA LYS A 60 5.58 -1.84 9.26
C LYS A 60 5.09 -1.92 7.81
N ALA A 61 3.86 -1.51 7.52
CA ALA A 61 3.30 -1.50 6.18
C ALA A 61 4.03 -0.52 5.25
N TYR A 62 4.34 0.70 5.72
CA TYR A 62 5.15 1.66 4.94
C TYR A 62 6.55 1.11 4.66
N ILE A 63 7.20 0.52 5.66
CA ILE A 63 8.53 -0.08 5.50
C ILE A 63 8.47 -1.22 4.48
N CYS A 64 7.52 -2.14 4.63
CA CYS A 64 7.44 -3.33 3.81
C CYS A 64 7.01 -3.02 2.36
N MET A 65 5.97 -2.20 2.19
CA MET A 65 5.32 -1.94 0.89
C MET A 65 5.95 -0.76 0.14
N LEU A 66 6.32 0.31 0.84
CA LEU A 66 6.86 1.54 0.25
C LEU A 66 8.38 1.69 0.43
N LYS A 67 9.03 0.82 1.23
CA LYS A 67 10.48 0.86 1.48
C LYS A 67 10.97 2.16 2.10
N ARG A 68 10.13 2.78 2.94
CA ARG A 68 10.45 3.99 3.68
C ARG A 68 9.73 4.06 5.03
N ILE A 69 10.16 5.00 5.85
CA ILE A 69 9.45 5.38 7.08
C ILE A 69 8.23 6.25 6.76
N VAL A 70 7.24 6.22 7.66
CA VAL A 70 6.01 7.02 7.55
C VAL A 70 6.37 8.49 7.79
N ASP A 71 5.94 9.38 6.90
CA ASP A 71 6.11 10.81 7.12
C ASP A 71 5.24 11.29 8.30
N PRO A 72 5.69 12.27 9.10
CA PRO A 72 4.90 12.80 10.21
C PRO A 72 3.50 13.26 9.80
N ALA A 73 3.37 13.93 8.65
CA ALA A 73 2.08 14.40 8.14
C ALA A 73 1.14 13.23 7.77
N ALA A 74 1.67 12.17 7.17
CA ALA A 74 0.91 10.97 6.88
C ALA A 74 0.48 10.27 8.18
N LEU A 75 1.38 10.20 9.16
CA LEU A 75 1.12 9.60 10.46
C LEU A 75 -0.03 10.31 11.20
N GLU A 76 -0.05 11.65 11.19
CA GLU A 76 -1.17 12.43 11.75
C GLU A 76 -2.49 12.18 11.01
N SER A 77 -2.46 12.07 9.68
CA SER A 77 -3.67 11.74 8.91
C SER A 77 -4.21 10.35 9.26
N TRP A 78 -3.34 9.37 9.48
CA TRP A 78 -3.74 8.00 9.82
C TRP A 78 -4.23 7.87 11.26
N LYS A 79 -3.71 8.68 12.19
CA LYS A 79 -4.19 8.72 13.58
C LYS A 79 -5.69 8.99 13.69
N LEU A 80 -6.27 9.77 12.78
CA LEU A 80 -7.72 10.03 12.74
C LEU A 80 -8.56 8.77 12.53
N SER A 81 -7.96 7.70 12.01
CA SER A 81 -8.61 6.40 11.79
C SER A 81 -8.09 5.32 12.75
N ALA A 82 -7.24 5.66 13.72
CA ALA A 82 -6.59 4.69 14.60
C ALA A 82 -7.57 3.96 15.53
N ASP A 83 -8.74 4.56 15.81
CA ASP A 83 -9.79 3.97 16.66
C ASP A 83 -10.61 2.85 15.96
N LEU A 84 -10.38 2.64 14.66
CA LEU A 84 -11.02 1.53 13.93
C LEU A 84 -10.55 0.18 14.46
N SER A 85 -11.38 -0.86 14.24
CA SER A 85 -10.94 -2.22 14.52
C SER A 85 -9.67 -2.55 13.70
N PRO A 86 -8.75 -3.39 14.22
CA PRO A 86 -7.52 -3.70 13.51
C PRO A 86 -7.76 -4.23 12.09
N GLU A 87 -8.76 -5.08 11.90
CA GLU A 87 -9.10 -5.64 10.59
C GLU A 87 -9.52 -4.56 9.59
N GLU A 88 -10.36 -3.60 10.00
CA GLU A 88 -10.80 -2.49 9.16
C GLU A 88 -9.66 -1.50 8.88
N PHE A 89 -8.85 -1.19 9.89
CA PHE A 89 -7.69 -0.31 9.74
C PHE A 89 -6.67 -0.91 8.77
N GLN A 90 -6.32 -2.18 8.96
CA GLN A 90 -5.38 -2.90 8.12
C GLN A 90 -5.87 -2.98 6.67
N LEU A 91 -7.16 -3.29 6.46
CA LEU A 91 -7.79 -3.31 5.14
C LEU A 91 -7.66 -1.95 4.43
N ARG A 92 -7.97 -0.85 5.13
CA ARG A 92 -7.86 0.51 4.58
C ARG A 92 -6.41 0.87 4.28
N CYS A 93 -5.50 0.56 5.19
CA CYS A 93 -4.08 0.83 5.06
C CYS A 93 -3.49 0.10 3.85
N VAL A 94 -3.66 -1.23 3.76
CA VAL A 94 -3.12 -2.02 2.64
C VAL A 94 -3.69 -1.56 1.30
N ASN A 95 -4.99 -1.29 1.21
CA ASN A 95 -5.60 -0.82 -0.03
C ASN A 95 -5.18 0.61 -0.39
N GLY A 96 -5.07 1.51 0.59
CA GLY A 96 -4.60 2.87 0.38
C GLY A 96 -3.17 2.91 -0.13
N LEU A 97 -2.27 2.14 0.51
CA LEU A 97 -0.87 2.05 0.09
C LEU A 97 -0.74 1.39 -1.29
N LYS A 98 -1.42 0.26 -1.52
CA LYS A 98 -1.37 -0.45 -2.80
C LYS A 98 -1.82 0.40 -3.99
N LEU A 99 -2.77 1.32 -3.79
CA LEU A 99 -3.29 2.19 -4.84
C LEU A 99 -2.46 3.48 -5.03
N SER A 100 -1.47 3.73 -4.16
CA SER A 100 -0.59 4.89 -4.31
C SER A 100 0.35 4.74 -5.51
N GLU A 101 0.66 5.86 -6.17
CA GLU A 101 1.67 5.92 -7.22
C GLU A 101 3.03 5.45 -6.70
N GLU A 102 3.34 5.78 -5.45
CA GLU A 102 4.57 5.37 -4.80
C GLU A 102 4.74 3.85 -4.75
N PHE A 103 3.68 3.12 -4.40
CA PHE A 103 3.70 1.66 -4.40
C PHE A 103 3.95 1.07 -5.79
N PHE A 104 3.46 1.73 -6.84
CA PHE A 104 3.71 1.29 -8.22
C PHE A 104 5.20 1.39 -8.58
N LEU A 105 5.92 2.38 -8.04
CA LEU A 105 7.35 2.59 -8.26
C LEU A 105 8.24 1.62 -7.49
N THR A 106 7.76 1.05 -6.38
CA THR A 106 8.60 0.14 -5.56
C THR A 106 8.76 -1.26 -6.15
N HIS A 107 7.92 -1.64 -7.13
CA HIS A 107 7.89 -2.99 -7.74
C HIS A 107 7.77 -4.15 -6.73
N VAL A 108 7.25 -3.87 -5.54
CA VAL A 108 7.03 -4.86 -4.48
C VAL A 108 5.84 -5.75 -4.82
N LYS A 109 6.00 -7.07 -4.66
CA LYS A 109 4.91 -8.04 -4.81
C LYS A 109 4.23 -8.29 -3.47
N LEU A 110 2.90 -8.17 -3.44
CA LEU A 110 2.07 -8.56 -2.30
C LEU A 110 1.70 -10.04 -2.42
N GLU A 111 2.21 -10.86 -1.51
CA GLU A 111 1.89 -12.28 -1.37
C GLU A 111 0.86 -12.48 -0.25
N ASN A 112 0.05 -13.54 -0.35
CA ASN A 112 -0.98 -13.89 0.64
C ASN A 112 -1.89 -12.72 1.06
N ASN A 113 -2.27 -11.87 0.09
CA ASN A 113 -3.08 -10.69 0.36
C ASN A 113 -4.52 -11.05 0.74
N ILE A 114 -4.76 -11.18 2.05
CA ILE A 114 -6.07 -11.47 2.62
C ILE A 114 -7.11 -10.40 2.31
N TYR A 115 -6.69 -9.18 1.98
CA TYR A 115 -7.55 -8.03 1.68
C TYR A 115 -7.83 -7.81 0.18
N ALA A 116 -7.40 -8.74 -0.69
CA ALA A 116 -7.67 -8.61 -2.11
C ALA A 116 -9.17 -8.70 -2.42
N THR A 117 -9.68 -7.80 -3.26
CA THR A 117 -11.11 -7.68 -3.60
C THR A 117 -11.71 -8.92 -4.28
N ASN A 118 -10.86 -9.83 -4.77
CA ASN A 118 -11.24 -11.10 -5.39
C ASN A 118 -10.91 -12.32 -4.51
N ASN A 119 -10.61 -12.11 -3.23
CA ASN A 119 -10.30 -13.20 -2.32
C ASN A 119 -11.62 -13.82 -1.83
N PRO A 120 -11.89 -15.12 -2.07
CA PRO A 120 -13.16 -15.76 -1.71
C PRO A 120 -13.42 -15.81 -0.18
N VAL A 121 -12.45 -15.40 0.64
CA VAL A 121 -12.50 -15.41 2.11
C VAL A 121 -13.05 -14.11 2.69
N THR A 122 -12.92 -12.98 1.99
CA THR A 122 -13.40 -11.68 2.49
C THR A 122 -14.68 -11.27 1.76
N GLY A 123 -15.83 -11.59 2.35
CA GLY A 123 -17.17 -11.18 1.88
C GLY A 123 -17.46 -9.69 2.06
N ALA A 124 -16.51 -8.80 1.74
CA ALA A 124 -16.80 -7.38 1.60
C ALA A 124 -17.55 -7.16 0.27
N PRO A 125 -18.55 -6.26 0.22
CA PRO A 125 -19.33 -6.05 -0.99
C PRO A 125 -18.38 -5.63 -2.09
N ALA A 126 -18.32 -6.44 -3.15
CA ALA A 126 -17.58 -6.13 -4.36
C ALA A 126 -17.85 -4.67 -4.73
N ALA A 127 -16.81 -3.84 -4.74
CA ALA A 127 -16.86 -2.59 -5.46
C ALA A 127 -17.38 -2.94 -6.86
N ALA A 128 -18.47 -2.29 -7.26
CA ALA A 128 -19.25 -2.61 -8.46
C ALA A 128 -18.31 -2.95 -9.62
N PRO A 129 -18.59 -4.02 -10.39
CA PRO A 129 -17.63 -4.56 -11.36
C PRO A 129 -17.21 -3.43 -12.28
N GLY A 130 -15.96 -2.97 -12.08
CA GLY A 130 -15.29 -2.07 -12.98
C GLY A 130 -15.24 -2.80 -14.31
N SER A 131 -16.17 -2.46 -15.19
CA SER A 131 -16.38 -3.12 -16.47
C SER A 131 -15.02 -3.41 -17.10
N SER A 132 -14.72 -4.68 -17.34
CA SER A 132 -13.50 -5.21 -17.98
C SER A 132 -13.31 -4.77 -19.44
N VAL A 133 -14.00 -3.71 -19.82
CA VAL A 133 -13.98 -3.09 -21.14
C VAL A 133 -12.80 -2.13 -21.13
N THR A 134 -11.69 -2.57 -21.72
CA THR A 134 -10.53 -1.74 -22.00
C THR A 134 -11.00 -0.38 -22.57
N MET A 135 -10.37 0.72 -22.16
CA MET A 135 -10.73 2.09 -22.60
C MET A 135 -11.03 2.23 -24.12
N PRO A 136 -10.37 1.51 -25.05
CA PRO A 136 -10.71 1.52 -26.47
C PRO A 136 -12.13 1.02 -26.79
N GLU A 137 -12.62 -0.01 -26.11
CA GLU A 137 -13.94 -0.60 -26.39
C GLU A 137 -15.09 0.30 -25.91
N LYS A 138 -14.91 1.05 -24.81
CA LYS A 138 -15.91 2.04 -24.36
C LYS A 138 -16.05 3.18 -25.35
N LEU A 139 -14.91 3.69 -25.85
CA LEU A 139 -14.86 4.72 -26.89
C LEU A 139 -15.51 4.23 -28.19
N MET A 140 -15.24 3.00 -28.61
CA MET A 140 -15.85 2.41 -29.81
C MET A 140 -17.36 2.19 -29.67
N ARG A 141 -17.85 1.80 -28.48
CA ARG A 141 -19.30 1.69 -28.21
C ARG A 141 -19.98 3.06 -28.25
N MET A 142 -19.34 4.09 -27.72
CA MET A 142 -19.85 5.46 -27.81
C MET A 142 -19.86 5.96 -29.25
N TYR A 143 -18.79 5.74 -30.01
CA TYR A 143 -18.72 6.09 -31.43
C TYR A 143 -19.83 5.39 -32.25
N ARG A 144 -20.11 4.11 -32.00
CA ARG A 144 -21.20 3.38 -32.69
C ARG A 144 -22.58 3.98 -32.43
N LYS A 145 -22.82 4.47 -31.20
CA LYS A 145 -24.10 5.06 -30.78
C LYS A 145 -24.28 6.52 -31.22
N MET A 146 -23.25 7.19 -31.75
CA MET A 146 -23.39 8.57 -32.22
C MET A 146 -24.21 8.66 -33.53
N PRO A 147 -25.00 9.73 -33.72
CA PRO A 147 -25.66 10.03 -35.00
C PRO A 147 -24.65 10.27 -36.13
N ASP A 148 -25.07 10.05 -37.38
CA ASP A 148 -24.17 10.05 -38.54
C ASP A 148 -23.46 11.38 -38.80
N PHE A 149 -24.06 12.51 -38.40
CA PHE A 149 -23.41 13.81 -38.52
C PHE A 149 -22.16 13.95 -37.61
N MET A 150 -22.21 13.39 -36.40
CA MET A 150 -21.07 13.40 -35.47
C MET A 150 -20.00 12.40 -35.90
N LYS A 151 -20.40 11.24 -36.43
CA LYS A 151 -19.46 10.25 -37.00
C LYS A 151 -18.68 10.81 -38.18
N LYS A 152 -19.34 11.60 -39.06
CA LYS A 152 -18.68 12.29 -40.18
C LYS A 152 -17.70 13.36 -39.72
N ALA A 153 -18.07 14.14 -38.69
CA ALA A 153 -17.17 15.12 -38.09
C ALA A 153 -15.92 14.46 -37.48
N ALA A 154 -16.11 13.40 -36.70
CA ALA A 154 -15.00 12.65 -36.09
C ALA A 154 -14.06 12.01 -37.13
N ARG A 155 -14.59 11.46 -38.23
CA ARG A 155 -13.76 10.94 -39.35
C ARG A 155 -12.95 12.04 -40.03
N ARG A 156 -13.55 13.21 -40.23
CA ARG A 156 -12.89 14.37 -40.84
C ARG A 156 -11.76 14.93 -39.95
N VAL A 157 -11.93 14.90 -38.63
CA VAL A 157 -10.89 15.28 -37.66
C VAL A 157 -9.78 14.23 -37.58
N MET A 158 -10.12 12.94 -37.68
CA MET A 158 -9.13 11.84 -37.68
C MET A 158 -8.46 11.59 -39.05
N GLY A 159 -8.69 12.45 -40.04
CA GLY A 159 -7.99 12.39 -41.33
C GLY A 159 -8.37 11.23 -42.25
N VAL A 160 -9.46 10.51 -41.95
CA VAL A 160 -9.96 9.41 -42.80
C VAL A 160 -11.01 9.98 -43.76
N ARG A 161 -10.70 9.99 -45.05
CA ARG A 161 -11.63 10.39 -46.13
C ARG A 161 -12.75 9.36 -46.31
#